data_AF-A0A7S2YU00-F1
#
_entry.id   AF-A0A7S2YU00-F1
#
_cell.length_a   1.000
_cell.length_b   1.000
_cell.length_c   1.000
_cell.angle_alpha   90.00
_cell.angle_beta   90.00
_cell.angle_gamma   90.00
#
_symmetry.space_group_name_H-M   'P 1'
#
loop_
_entity.id
_entity.type
_entity.pdbx_description
1 polymer ?
#
loop_
_entity_poly.entity_id
_entity_poly.type
_entity_poly.pdbx_seq_one_letter_code
_entity_poly.pdbx_strand_id
1 'polypeptide(L)'
;VVAASAPSSSSPAAAAAAAPSSPSGSQGRIKASNFPASTLQIGTWKKVARHEGELIAKCYYAKKKLVWEILENGVKKKIEINWADITGLNYSTPRNRSAYLEIELARPPVFCVESDPQPRRHTMWHKCQDFTLDAQASRCKPHRLFFAPGVLNKHIDRLFKCDARLAQIYKQNL
;
A
#
# COMPACT_ATOMS: atom_id res chain seq x y z
N VAL A 1 27.50 -66.49 -43.43
CA VAL A 1 28.91 -66.07 -43.30
C VAL A 1 28.87 -64.60 -42.88
N VAL A 2 29.38 -64.27 -41.68
CA VAL A 2 29.81 -62.95 -41.13
C VAL A 2 28.87 -61.73 -41.30
N ALA A 3 28.76 -60.75 -40.40
CA ALA A 3 29.20 -60.48 -39.03
C ALA A 3 28.63 -59.08 -38.65
N ALA A 4 28.51 -58.80 -37.33
CA ALA A 4 28.72 -57.48 -36.69
C ALA A 4 27.78 -56.29 -37.07
N SER A 5 27.35 -55.36 -36.21
CA SER A 5 27.46 -55.07 -34.78
C SER A 5 26.41 -53.98 -34.46
N ALA A 6 25.91 -53.94 -33.22
CA ALA A 6 25.06 -52.87 -32.66
C ALA A 6 25.96 -51.73 -32.07
N PRO A 7 25.47 -50.77 -31.24
CA PRO A 7 24.32 -49.83 -31.28
C PRO A 7 24.72 -48.38 -30.84
N SER A 8 23.75 -47.46 -30.68
CA SER A 8 23.64 -46.37 -29.65
C SER A 8 22.86 -45.17 -30.24
N SER A 9 22.00 -44.41 -29.57
CA SER A 9 21.72 -44.12 -28.15
C SER A 9 20.33 -43.46 -28.07
N SER A 10 19.35 -44.01 -27.33
CA SER A 10 18.88 -43.61 -25.97
C SER A 10 18.45 -42.14 -25.86
N SER A 11 17.23 -41.76 -25.40
CA SER A 11 16.52 -42.23 -24.20
C SER A 11 15.02 -41.88 -24.21
N PRO A 12 14.20 -42.58 -23.38
CA PRO A 12 12.75 -42.44 -23.32
C PRO A 12 12.27 -41.49 -22.20
N ALA A 13 11.06 -40.94 -22.39
CA ALA A 13 10.31 -40.21 -21.38
C ALA A 13 9.80 -41.17 -20.29
N ALA A 14 10.19 -40.94 -19.04
CA ALA A 14 9.67 -41.64 -17.87
C ALA A 14 8.59 -40.79 -17.17
N ALA A 15 7.48 -41.45 -16.85
CA ALA A 15 6.36 -40.94 -16.08
C ALA A 15 6.76 -40.58 -14.64
N ALA A 16 6.12 -39.55 -14.07
CA ALA A 16 6.16 -39.27 -12.64
C ALA A 16 4.74 -39.19 -12.08
N ALA A 17 4.52 -39.98 -11.02
CA ALA A 17 3.27 -40.21 -10.32
C ALA A 17 2.70 -38.96 -9.64
N ALA A 18 1.36 -38.91 -9.56
CA ALA A 18 0.62 -37.88 -8.85
C ALA A 18 0.74 -38.06 -7.33
N ALA A 19 1.24 -37.03 -6.64
CA ALA A 19 1.26 -36.94 -5.18
C ALA A 19 -0.09 -36.39 -4.64
N PRO A 20 -0.53 -36.79 -3.43
CA PRO A 20 -1.78 -36.34 -2.85
C PRO A 20 -1.68 -34.86 -2.42
N SER A 21 -2.64 -34.05 -2.88
CA SER A 21 -2.76 -32.64 -2.49
C SER A 21 -3.13 -32.52 -1.01
N SER A 22 -2.20 -31.99 -0.21
CA SER A 22 -2.47 -31.58 1.16
C SER A 22 -3.52 -30.45 1.19
N PRO A 23 -4.45 -30.41 2.17
CA PRO A 23 -5.43 -29.35 2.28
C PRO A 23 -4.71 -28.07 2.74
N SER A 24 -4.36 -27.19 1.80
CA SER A 24 -3.89 -25.85 2.13
C SER A 24 -5.05 -25.09 2.76
N GLY A 25 -4.99 -24.89 4.08
CA GLY A 25 -5.94 -24.07 4.82
C GLY A 25 -6.14 -22.73 4.11
N SER A 26 -7.39 -22.42 3.79
CA SER A 26 -7.82 -21.18 3.16
C SER A 26 -7.62 -20.01 4.13
N GLN A 27 -6.37 -19.58 4.31
CA GLN A 27 -6.02 -18.27 4.82
C GLN A 27 -6.44 -17.26 3.74
N GLY A 28 -7.71 -16.82 3.80
CA GLY A 28 -8.28 -15.91 2.83
C GLY A 28 -7.38 -14.70 2.62
N ARG A 29 -6.94 -14.48 1.37
CA ARG A 29 -6.04 -13.38 0.97
C ARG A 29 -6.57 -12.06 1.52
N ILE A 30 -5.88 -11.48 2.51
CA ILE A 30 -6.30 -10.22 3.14
C ILE A 30 -6.29 -9.10 2.08
N LYS A 31 -7.47 -8.65 1.67
CA LYS A 31 -7.65 -7.57 0.67
C LYS A 31 -7.22 -6.23 1.24
N ALA A 32 -6.53 -5.42 0.43
CA ALA A 32 -6.24 -4.03 0.75
C ALA A 32 -7.54 -3.22 0.93
N SER A 33 -7.48 -2.14 1.70
CA SER A 33 -8.55 -1.13 1.73
C SER A 33 -8.15 0.09 0.93
N ASN A 34 -9.16 0.73 0.33
CA ASN A 34 -9.06 2.05 -0.30
C ASN A 34 -10.22 2.86 0.24
N PHE A 35 -9.96 4.09 0.70
CA PHE A 35 -10.99 4.95 1.27
C PHE A 35 -10.67 6.42 0.99
N PRO A 36 -11.68 7.26 0.71
CA PRO A 36 -11.47 8.64 0.35
C PRO A 36 -11.03 9.45 1.57
N ALA A 37 -10.06 10.35 1.36
CA ALA A 37 -9.66 11.35 2.33
C ALA A 37 -10.02 12.74 1.79
N SER A 38 -10.38 13.66 2.67
CA SER A 38 -10.73 15.04 2.30
C SER A 38 -9.50 15.94 2.23
N THR A 39 -8.47 15.65 3.02
CA THR A 39 -7.26 16.48 3.09
C THR A 39 -6.07 15.64 3.51
N LEU A 40 -4.91 15.92 2.91
CA LEU A 40 -3.59 15.50 3.38
C LEU A 40 -2.80 16.77 3.75
N GLN A 41 -2.30 16.83 4.98
CA GLN A 41 -1.49 17.92 5.50
C GLN A 41 -0.14 17.38 5.95
N ILE A 42 0.94 17.98 5.46
CA ILE A 42 2.32 17.62 5.79
C ILE A 42 3.13 18.91 5.94
N GLY A 43 3.50 19.26 7.17
CA GLY A 43 4.10 20.56 7.49
C GLY A 43 3.19 21.71 7.05
N THR A 44 3.72 22.63 6.23
CA THR A 44 2.97 23.74 5.61
C THR A 44 2.28 23.35 4.31
N TRP A 45 2.64 22.22 3.70
CA TRP A 45 2.03 21.73 2.48
C TRP A 45 0.69 21.04 2.77
N LYS A 46 -0.30 21.28 1.90
CA LYS A 46 -1.65 20.73 2.03
C LYS A 46 -2.25 20.41 0.67
N LYS A 47 -2.76 19.19 0.51
CA LYS A 47 -3.65 18.81 -0.60
C LYS A 47 -5.06 18.62 -0.08
N VAL A 48 -5.99 19.44 -0.60
CA VAL A 48 -7.44 19.31 -0.35
C VAL A 48 -8.08 18.65 -1.57
N ALA A 49 -8.88 17.60 -1.34
CA ALA A 49 -9.67 16.95 -2.38
C ALA A 49 -10.92 17.79 -2.67
N ARG A 50 -11.13 18.17 -3.93
CA ARG A 50 -12.34 18.90 -4.35
C ARG A 50 -13.47 17.93 -4.71
N HIS A 51 -13.10 16.77 -5.24
CA HIS A 51 -14.01 15.71 -5.60
C HIS A 51 -13.60 14.38 -4.96
N GLU A 52 -14.58 13.50 -4.76
CA GLU A 52 -14.31 12.14 -4.32
C GLU A 52 -13.43 11.43 -5.36
N GLY A 53 -12.39 10.73 -4.90
CA GLY A 53 -11.41 10.10 -5.78
C GLY A 53 -10.12 10.90 -5.99
N GLU A 54 -10.08 12.20 -5.67
CA GLU A 54 -8.85 12.99 -5.81
C GLU A 54 -7.76 12.63 -4.80
N LEU A 55 -8.17 12.22 -3.60
CA LEU A 55 -7.25 11.80 -2.55
C LEU A 55 -7.76 10.50 -1.94
N ILE A 56 -7.04 9.42 -2.18
CA ILE A 56 -7.38 8.09 -1.70
C ILE A 56 -6.29 7.59 -0.76
N ALA A 57 -6.70 7.25 0.46
CA ALA A 57 -5.90 6.49 1.39
C ALA A 57 -6.02 5.00 1.08
N LYS A 58 -4.88 4.32 0.94
CA LYS A 58 -4.84 2.87 0.74
C LYS A 58 -4.04 2.20 1.85
N CYS A 59 -4.55 1.08 2.33
CA CYS A 59 -3.88 0.24 3.30
C CYS A 59 -3.66 -1.16 2.72
N TYR A 60 -2.42 -1.48 2.37
CA TYR A 60 -2.04 -2.78 1.85
C TYR A 60 -1.59 -3.68 3.00
N TYR A 61 -2.55 -4.28 3.70
CA TYR A 61 -2.31 -5.09 4.90
C TYR A 61 -1.27 -6.21 4.68
N ALA A 62 -1.39 -6.97 3.59
CA ALA A 62 -0.45 -8.06 3.29
C ALA A 62 0.97 -7.56 2.99
N LYS A 63 1.11 -6.35 2.42
CA LYS A 63 2.41 -5.72 2.12
C LYS A 63 2.91 -4.81 3.25
N LYS A 64 2.14 -4.66 4.32
CA LYS A 64 2.39 -3.75 5.45
C LYS A 64 2.81 -2.35 5.00
N LYS A 65 1.99 -1.73 4.15
CA LYS A 65 2.24 -0.35 3.68
C LYS A 65 0.97 0.49 3.59
N LEU A 66 1.12 1.79 3.85
CA LEU A 66 0.15 2.83 3.55
C LEU A 66 0.51 3.50 2.22
N VAL A 67 -0.49 3.93 1.47
CA VAL A 67 -0.29 4.72 0.24
C VAL A 67 -1.29 5.87 0.20
N TRP A 68 -0.78 7.08 0.00
CA TRP A 68 -1.60 8.26 -0.32
C TRP A 68 -1.58 8.44 -1.83
N GLU A 69 -2.69 8.18 -2.52
CA GLU A 69 -2.83 8.42 -3.95
C GLU A 69 -3.54 9.76 -4.18
N ILE A 70 -2.93 10.60 -4.99
CA ILE A 70 -3.38 11.96 -5.31
C ILE A 70 -3.60 12.02 -6.83
N LEU A 71 -4.80 12.36 -7.26
CA LEU A 71 -5.10 12.67 -8.65
C LEU A 71 -5.11 14.19 -8.83
N GLU A 72 -4.26 14.68 -9.73
CA GLU A 72 -4.12 16.10 -10.02
C GLU A 72 -3.94 16.30 -11.52
N ASN A 73 -4.80 17.12 -12.14
CA ASN A 73 -4.80 17.41 -13.58
C ASN A 73 -4.78 16.14 -14.46
N GLY A 74 -5.52 15.10 -14.05
CA GLY A 74 -5.61 13.84 -14.78
C GLY A 74 -4.42 12.89 -14.60
N VAL A 75 -3.41 13.26 -13.81
CA VAL A 75 -2.22 12.44 -13.53
C VAL A 75 -2.22 12.01 -12.07
N LYS A 76 -1.97 10.72 -11.81
CA LYS A 76 -1.83 10.24 -10.44
C LYS A 76 -0.40 10.38 -9.93
N LYS A 77 -0.29 10.80 -8.68
CA LYS A 77 0.92 10.77 -7.87
C LYS A 77 0.64 9.94 -6.62
N LYS A 78 1.67 9.32 -6.04
CA LYS A 78 1.51 8.60 -4.78
C LYS A 78 2.70 8.73 -3.85
N ILE A 79 2.38 8.68 -2.56
CA ILE A 79 3.32 8.60 -1.45
C ILE A 79 3.16 7.20 -0.84
N GLU A 80 4.20 6.37 -0.90
CA GLU A 80 4.21 5.03 -0.31
C GLU A 80 5.00 5.03 1.00
N ILE A 81 4.39 4.51 2.06
CA ILE A 81 4.94 4.47 3.41
C ILE A 81 4.93 3.03 3.90
N ASN A 82 6.10 2.50 4.26
CA ASN A 82 6.19 1.19 4.91
C ASN A 82 5.75 1.32 6.37
N TRP A 83 4.97 0.37 6.88
CA TRP A 83 4.57 0.39 8.29
C TRP A 83 5.76 0.37 9.22
N ALA A 84 6.85 -0.32 8.84
CA ALA A 84 8.07 -0.37 9.63
C ALA A 84 8.69 1.02 9.91
N ASP A 85 8.38 2.02 9.07
CA ASP A 85 8.89 3.38 9.19
C ASP A 85 7.98 4.27 10.04
N ILE A 86 6.82 3.78 10.48
CA ILE A 86 5.91 4.52 11.35
C ILE A 86 6.40 4.37 12.80
N THR A 87 6.77 5.50 13.41
CA THR A 87 7.22 5.60 14.80
C THR A 87 6.21 6.28 15.71
N GLY A 88 5.27 7.03 15.15
CA GLY A 88 4.16 7.64 15.87
C GLY A 88 2.85 7.43 15.13
N LEU A 89 1.76 7.24 15.86
CA LEU A 89 0.43 7.13 15.29
C LEU A 89 -0.57 7.77 16.24
N ASN A 90 -1.41 8.66 15.73
CA ASN A 90 -2.54 9.23 16.44
C ASN A 90 -3.76 9.28 15.51
N TYR A 91 -4.97 9.14 16.05
CA TYR A 91 -6.18 9.24 15.26
C TYR A 91 -7.36 9.72 16.10
N SER A 92 -8.37 10.26 15.43
CA SER A 92 -9.65 10.58 16.06
C SER A 92 -10.80 10.24 15.12
N THR A 93 -11.83 9.57 15.65
CA THR A 93 -13.04 9.18 14.93
C THR A 93 -14.30 9.64 15.65
N PRO A 94 -14.53 10.96 15.77
CA PRO A 94 -15.74 11.49 16.40
C PRO A 94 -16.98 11.18 15.54
N ARG A 95 -18.14 10.97 16.18
CA ARG A 95 -19.37 10.54 15.50
C ARG A 95 -19.86 11.55 14.43
N ASN A 96 -19.82 12.84 14.75
CA ASN A 96 -20.43 13.91 13.95
C ASN A 96 -19.41 14.96 13.46
N ARG A 97 -18.11 14.65 13.46
CA ARG A 97 -17.05 15.58 13.04
C ARG A 97 -16.04 14.86 12.14
N SER A 98 -15.22 15.64 11.44
CA SER A 98 -14.13 15.12 10.62
C SER A 98 -13.22 14.21 11.45
N ALA A 99 -12.93 13.03 10.92
CA ALA A 99 -11.97 12.10 11.50
C ALA A 99 -10.57 12.41 10.98
N TYR A 100 -9.52 12.01 11.70
CA TYR A 100 -8.15 12.12 11.20
C TYR A 100 -7.31 10.91 11.57
N LEU A 101 -6.29 10.65 10.75
CA LEU A 101 -5.17 9.75 11.01
C LEU A 101 -3.89 10.56 10.84
N GLU A 102 -3.06 10.58 11.87
CA GLU A 102 -1.72 11.12 11.83
C GLU A 102 -0.71 10.00 12.06
N ILE A 103 0.35 10.01 11.25
CA ILE A 103 1.50 9.12 11.42
C ILE A 103 2.77 9.94 11.45
N GLU A 104 3.72 9.54 12.29
CA GLU A 104 5.07 10.08 12.31
C GLU A 104 6.04 9.08 11.69
N LEU A 105 6.88 9.55 10.77
CA LEU A 105 7.79 8.72 9.99
C LEU A 105 9.25 8.86 10.45
N ALA A 106 9.94 7.72 10.59
CA ALA A 106 11.38 7.66 10.82
C ALA A 106 12.21 7.90 9.56
N ARG A 107 11.65 7.58 8.38
CA ARG A 107 12.31 7.72 7.08
C ARG A 107 11.39 8.41 6.08
N PRO A 108 11.96 9.16 5.11
CA PRO A 108 11.18 9.72 4.01
C PRO A 108 10.41 8.62 3.25
N PRO A 109 9.17 8.90 2.81
CA PRO A 109 8.40 7.94 2.03
C PRO A 109 8.94 7.83 0.60
N VAL A 110 8.41 6.87 -0.16
CA VAL A 110 8.72 6.69 -1.58
C VAL A 110 7.68 7.37 -2.44
N PHE A 111 8.12 8.16 -3.42
CA PHE A 111 7.23 8.88 -4.32
C PHE A 111 7.18 8.22 -5.69
N CYS A 112 5.99 8.14 -6.27
CA CYS A 112 5.82 7.74 -7.66
C CYS A 112 4.81 8.62 -8.38
N VAL A 113 4.96 8.71 -9.69
CA VAL A 113 4.03 9.35 -10.62
C VAL A 113 3.58 8.34 -11.67
N GLU A 114 2.33 8.44 -12.07
CA GLU A 114 1.75 7.67 -13.16
C GLU A 114 2.44 8.05 -14.48
N SER A 115 2.87 7.04 -15.22
CA SER A 115 3.31 7.18 -16.60
C SER A 115 2.09 7.40 -17.50
N ASP A 116 2.26 8.14 -18.60
CA ASP A 116 1.27 8.45 -19.65
C ASP A 116 -0.02 7.59 -19.56
N PRO A 117 -1.14 8.17 -19.07
CA PRO A 117 -2.34 7.41 -18.77
C PRO A 117 -2.99 6.86 -20.05
N GLN A 118 -2.71 5.60 -20.37
CA GLN A 118 -3.28 4.95 -21.55
C GLN A 118 -4.64 4.32 -21.23
N PRO A 119 -5.70 4.64 -21.99
CA PRO A 119 -7.00 4.00 -21.84
C PRO A 119 -6.87 2.47 -21.94
N ARG A 120 -7.56 1.75 -21.04
CA ARG A 120 -7.63 0.27 -21.01
C ARG A 120 -6.32 -0.46 -20.69
N ARG A 121 -5.28 0.24 -20.23
CA ARG A 121 -4.04 -0.37 -19.74
C ARG A 121 -3.90 -0.20 -18.23
N HIS A 122 -3.11 -1.10 -17.63
CA HIS A 122 -2.79 -0.97 -16.21
C HIS A 122 -1.92 0.27 -16.00
N THR A 123 -2.17 0.98 -14.90
CA THR A 123 -1.36 2.14 -14.52
C THR A 123 0.10 1.71 -14.33
N MET A 124 0.98 2.35 -15.12
CA MET A 124 2.42 2.26 -14.94
C MET A 124 2.88 3.35 -13.97
N TRP A 125 3.88 3.04 -13.15
CA TRP A 125 4.40 3.95 -12.13
C TRP A 125 5.90 4.12 -12.28
N HIS A 126 6.38 5.36 -12.27
CA HIS A 126 7.79 5.69 -12.16
C HIS A 126 8.08 6.29 -10.79
N LYS A 127 9.22 5.94 -10.19
CA LYS A 127 9.72 6.65 -9.02
C LYS A 127 10.04 8.10 -9.41
N CYS A 128 9.70 9.04 -8.54
CA CYS A 128 10.01 10.44 -8.72
C CYS A 128 10.59 11.04 -7.43
N GLN A 129 11.03 12.29 -7.52
CA GLN A 129 11.36 13.09 -6.34
C GLN A 129 10.08 13.49 -5.59
N ASP A 130 10.25 14.01 -4.38
CA ASP A 130 9.17 14.56 -3.59
C ASP A 130 8.47 15.70 -4.36
N PHE A 131 7.21 15.50 -4.69
CA PHE A 131 6.40 16.45 -5.45
C PHE A 131 5.67 17.48 -4.57
N THR A 132 5.85 17.42 -3.26
CA THR A 132 5.32 18.43 -2.34
C THR A 132 6.18 19.69 -2.40
N LEU A 133 5.55 20.86 -2.19
CA LEU A 133 6.27 22.14 -2.15
C LEU A 133 7.40 22.05 -1.12
N ASP A 134 8.60 22.50 -1.49
CA ASP A 134 9.82 22.44 -0.67
C ASP A 134 10.20 21.05 -0.13
N ALA A 135 9.75 19.98 -0.79
CA ALA A 135 9.94 18.59 -0.35
C ALA A 135 9.47 18.34 1.10
N GLN A 136 8.35 18.95 1.48
CA GLN A 136 7.77 18.83 2.81
C GLN A 136 7.52 17.38 3.22
N ALA A 137 7.10 16.49 2.32
CA ALA A 137 6.84 15.09 2.65
C ALA A 137 8.10 14.30 3.04
N SER A 138 9.28 14.71 2.57
CA SER A 138 10.57 14.13 2.93
C SER A 138 11.17 14.74 4.20
N ARG A 139 10.82 16.00 4.51
CA ARG A 139 11.41 16.78 5.61
C ARG A 139 10.58 16.75 6.89
N CYS A 140 9.25 16.76 6.76
CA CYS A 140 8.33 16.75 7.87
C CYS A 140 7.92 15.32 8.19
N LYS A 141 8.25 14.87 9.40
CA LYS A 141 7.90 13.52 9.88
C LYS A 141 6.39 13.29 10.03
N PRO A 142 5.58 14.24 10.55
CA PRO A 142 4.15 14.03 10.75
C PRO A 142 3.36 14.22 9.45
N HIS A 143 2.59 13.20 9.07
CA HIS A 143 1.68 13.22 7.93
C HIS A 143 0.27 12.99 8.43
N ARG A 144 -0.62 13.96 8.22
CA ARG A 144 -2.01 13.91 8.74
C ARG A 144 -3.02 13.90 7.61
N LEU A 145 -3.89 12.89 7.60
CA LEU A 145 -5.07 12.85 6.73
C LEU A 145 -6.34 13.12 7.51
N PHE A 146 -7.27 13.78 6.84
CA PHE A 146 -8.63 14.02 7.32
C PHE A 146 -9.64 13.26 6.47
N PHE A 147 -10.74 12.86 7.10
CA PHE A 147 -11.76 12.01 6.52
C PHE A 147 -13.15 12.47 6.94
N ALA A 148 -14.16 12.17 6.11
CA ALA A 148 -15.55 12.32 6.53
C ALA A 148 -15.86 11.44 7.77
N PRO A 149 -16.84 11.82 8.61
CA PRO A 149 -17.22 11.05 9.79
C PRO A 149 -17.50 9.57 9.44
N GLY A 150 -16.99 8.65 10.26
CA GLY A 150 -17.21 7.21 10.12
C GLY A 150 -16.36 6.48 9.07
N VAL A 151 -15.71 7.19 8.13
CA VAL A 151 -14.89 6.55 7.08
C VAL A 151 -13.70 5.78 7.68
N LEU A 152 -12.98 6.39 8.62
CA LEU A 152 -11.73 5.84 9.15
C LEU A 152 -11.93 4.64 10.09
N ASN A 153 -13.07 4.54 10.79
CA ASN A 153 -13.31 3.62 11.91
C ASN A 153 -12.96 2.16 11.60
N LYS A 154 -13.58 1.59 10.57
CA LYS A 154 -13.33 0.19 10.18
C LYS A 154 -11.89 -0.05 9.69
N HIS A 155 -11.23 0.98 9.17
CA HIS A 155 -9.90 0.89 8.60
C HIS A 155 -8.82 0.94 9.67
N ILE A 156 -9.00 1.76 10.71
CA ILE A 156 -8.09 1.81 11.85
C ILE A 156 -8.17 0.53 12.68
N ASP A 157 -9.38 0.01 12.93
CA ASP A 157 -9.57 -1.27 13.62
C ASP A 157 -8.85 -2.41 12.88
N ARG A 158 -8.96 -2.43 11.56
CA ARG A 158 -8.31 -3.44 10.72
C ARG A 158 -6.79 -3.25 10.67
N LEU A 159 -6.29 -2.02 10.68
CA LEU A 159 -4.86 -1.72 10.73
C LEU A 159 -4.23 -2.34 11.99
N PHE A 160 -4.82 -2.10 13.16
CA PHE A 160 -4.35 -2.64 14.44
C PHE A 160 -4.45 -4.16 14.53
N LYS A 161 -5.50 -4.76 13.96
CA LYS A 161 -5.60 -6.23 13.87
C LYS A 161 -4.49 -6.85 13.02
N CYS A 162 -4.01 -6.15 12.00
CA CYS A 162 -2.96 -6.65 11.11
C CYS A 162 -1.54 -6.37 11.60
N ASP A 163 -1.33 -5.39 12.48
CA ASP A 163 -0.04 -5.10 13.10
C ASP A 163 -0.21 -4.55 14.53
N ALA A 164 0.03 -5.42 15.51
CA ALA A 164 -0.06 -5.10 16.93
C ALA A 164 0.96 -4.03 17.37
N ARG A 165 2.09 -3.88 16.66
CA ARG A 165 3.08 -2.83 16.96
C ARG A 165 2.50 -1.45 16.70
N LEU A 166 1.72 -1.28 15.63
CA LEU A 166 1.04 0.01 15.37
C LEU A 166 0.02 0.35 16.45
N ALA A 167 -0.68 -0.66 16.99
CA ALA A 167 -1.59 -0.47 18.12
C ALA A 167 -0.83 -0.09 19.40
N GLN A 168 0.36 -0.65 19.62
CA GLN A 168 1.21 -0.30 20.75
C GLN A 168 1.76 1.12 20.65
N ILE A 169 2.22 1.53 19.46
CA ILE A 169 2.69 2.90 19.19
C ILE A 169 1.57 3.92 19.46
N TYR A 170 0.35 3.64 19.02
CA TYR A 170 -0.81 4.50 19.33
C TYR A 170 -1.01 4.68 20.84
N LYS A 171 -0.96 3.58 21.61
CA LYS A 171 -1.16 3.61 23.06
C LYS A 171 -0.08 4.37 23.81
N GLN A 172 1.14 4.44 23.27
CA GLN A 172 2.27 5.15 23.88
C GLN A 172 2.21 6.66 23.65
N ASN A 173 1.43 7.11 22.67
CA ASN A 173 1.24 8.53 22.32
C ASN A 173 -0.07 9.11 22.87
N LEU A 174 -0.82 8.35 23.67
CA LEU A 174 -1.97 8.81 24.46
C LEU A 174 -1.50 9.44 25.77
#